data_AF-A0A223D496-F1
#
_entry.id   AF-A0A223D496-F1
#
_cell.length_a   1.000
_cell.length_b   1.000
_cell.length_c   1.000
_cell.angle_alpha   90.00
_cell.angle_beta   90.00
_cell.angle_gamma   90.00
#
_symmetry.space_group_name_H-M   'P 1'
#
loop_
_entity.id
_entity.type
_entity.pdbx_description
1 polymer ?
#
loop_
_entity_poly.entity_id
_entity_poly.type
_entity_poly.pdbx_seq_one_letter_code
_entity_poly.pdbx_strand_id
1 'polypeptide(L)'
;MIQCQDVKEAIWSADLTPEMIEHVLTCSECEQEQKLVQGIGITLDLEDIPMPSRSLLPARAEIVKAVNAHRWRRLSRYVTAGLAAACVLLVFTQVPGFLSSKGDDALRNQTASTSGEQAKNPDQAIASERLDDLGNRNDLTAINEQKKELASTSSTIDPQIVNLLGTYGWTPTGDSFQMQTVTLPDSFIDQPGAYPLGLYWAKHNLYAKDIGLDVSRHQGETVVAYTVPLKEMWDDGLKMNTTAVVLEKDGNPIGAWLQKGTGMAASLKKRDFTDLAKASWGDWLVQNGQVNYKQGPDAQMVGWTPEQVILKYYEAIQSSDYATAYALYSKGYQSTFWHMNNGEKLYAQSWDKGGNNPQNISFVQVIDLQETEVSNKSLPAESYKGSRLNRQLAGELQFQVTVSVQYKTQLGQQDGINAFFIGMVKETSQAPWKIEWIDGSPR
;
A
#
# COMPACT_ATOMS: atom_id res chain seq x y z
N MET A 1 11.74 -11.97 -39.52
CA MET A 1 11.51 -13.40 -39.18
C MET A 1 12.33 -13.68 -37.95
N ILE A 2 11.66 -13.95 -36.83
CA ILE A 2 12.32 -14.36 -35.59
C ILE A 2 12.79 -15.81 -35.79
N GLN A 3 14.03 -16.11 -35.44
CA GLN A 3 14.55 -17.48 -35.52
C GLN A 3 14.12 -18.25 -34.27
N CYS A 4 13.71 -19.52 -34.45
CA CYS A 4 13.31 -20.37 -33.32
C CYS A 4 14.43 -20.49 -32.27
N GLN A 5 15.70 -20.42 -32.68
CA GLN A 5 16.84 -20.51 -31.77
C GLN A 5 16.86 -19.35 -30.75
N ASP A 6 16.66 -18.12 -31.21
CA ASP A 6 16.66 -16.93 -30.35
C ASP A 6 15.49 -16.98 -29.35
N VAL A 7 14.33 -17.51 -29.78
CA VAL A 7 13.16 -17.69 -28.93
C VAL A 7 13.42 -18.77 -27.87
N LYS A 8 14.02 -19.90 -28.26
CA LYS A 8 14.38 -20.96 -27.31
C LYS A 8 15.34 -20.43 -26.24
N GLU A 9 16.37 -19.66 -26.61
CA GLU A 9 17.28 -19.03 -25.64
C GLU A 9 16.54 -18.06 -24.70
N ALA A 10 15.62 -17.26 -25.24
CA ALA A 10 14.78 -16.34 -24.44
C ALA A 10 13.82 -17.06 -23.49
N ILE A 11 13.30 -18.24 -23.86
CA ILE A 11 12.48 -19.09 -22.97
C ILE A 11 13.30 -19.51 -21.74
N TRP A 12 14.55 -19.93 -21.93
CA TRP A 12 15.42 -20.39 -20.84
C TRP A 12 15.98 -19.27 -19.97
N SER A 13 16.12 -18.05 -20.50
CA SER A 13 16.54 -16.86 -19.73
C SER A 13 15.38 -16.07 -19.12
N ALA A 14 14.13 -16.45 -19.41
CA ALA A 14 12.91 -15.73 -19.05
C ALA A 14 12.83 -14.28 -19.59
N ASP A 15 13.48 -14.01 -20.73
CA ASP A 15 13.54 -12.68 -21.36
C ASP A 15 12.78 -12.65 -22.71
N LEU A 16 11.49 -13.00 -22.67
CA LEU A 16 10.63 -13.05 -23.86
C LEU A 16 10.06 -11.67 -24.21
N THR A 17 10.33 -11.19 -25.43
CA THR A 17 9.68 -9.99 -25.97
C THR A 17 8.25 -10.30 -26.44
N PRO A 18 7.36 -9.30 -26.58
CA PRO A 18 6.00 -9.52 -27.09
C PRO A 18 5.94 -10.25 -28.44
N GLU A 19 6.87 -9.96 -29.36
CA GLU A 19 6.95 -10.61 -30.67
C GLU A 19 7.41 -12.07 -30.56
N MET A 20 8.28 -12.38 -29.60
CA MET A 20 8.69 -13.75 -29.31
C MET A 20 7.54 -14.54 -28.67
N ILE A 21 6.71 -13.91 -27.83
CA ILE A 21 5.51 -14.55 -27.27
C ILE A 21 4.54 -14.93 -28.39
N GLU A 22 4.28 -14.03 -29.34
CA GLU A 22 3.44 -14.32 -30.50
C GLU A 22 4.03 -15.47 -31.36
N HIS A 23 5.35 -15.53 -31.49
CA HIS A 23 6.04 -16.65 -32.14
C HIS A 23 5.84 -17.98 -31.37
N VAL A 24 5.97 -17.98 -30.04
CA VAL A 24 5.75 -19.18 -29.20
C VAL A 24 4.32 -19.70 -29.37
N LEU A 25 3.32 -18.82 -29.47
CA LEU A 25 1.91 -19.20 -29.65
C LEU A 25 1.61 -19.79 -31.05
N THR A 26 2.47 -19.53 -32.03
CA THR A 26 2.26 -19.96 -33.42
C THR A 26 3.22 -21.06 -33.89
N CYS A 27 4.33 -21.25 -33.17
CA CYS A 27 5.38 -22.23 -33.48
C CYS A 27 5.35 -23.39 -32.49
N SER A 28 4.94 -24.58 -32.96
CA SER A 28 4.77 -25.78 -32.12
C SER A 28 6.07 -26.23 -31.44
N GLU A 29 7.24 -26.02 -32.05
CA GLU A 29 8.52 -26.34 -31.40
C GLU A 29 8.82 -25.43 -30.21
N CYS A 30 8.56 -24.12 -30.34
CA CYS A 30 8.81 -23.17 -29.26
C CYS A 30 7.78 -23.31 -28.13
N GLU A 31 6.54 -23.67 -28.46
CA GLU A 31 5.50 -24.02 -27.48
C GLU A 31 5.90 -25.26 -26.65
N GLN A 32 6.44 -26.30 -27.31
CA GLN A 32 6.93 -27.49 -26.61
C GLN A 32 8.11 -27.18 -25.69
N GLU A 33 9.04 -26.33 -26.13
CA GLU A 33 10.16 -25.88 -25.30
C GLU A 33 9.68 -25.11 -24.07
N GLN A 34 8.70 -24.21 -24.22
CA GLN A 34 8.12 -23.47 -23.10
C GLN A 34 7.45 -24.40 -22.08
N LYS A 35 6.69 -25.39 -22.55
CA LYS A 35 6.07 -26.43 -21.70
C LYS A 35 7.11 -27.25 -20.97
N LEU A 36 8.24 -27.58 -21.61
CA LEU A 36 9.34 -28.29 -20.99
C LEU A 36 9.95 -27.49 -19.83
N VAL A 37 10.28 -26.22 -20.05
CA VAL A 37 10.85 -25.34 -19.02
C VAL A 37 9.90 -25.16 -17.85
N GLN A 38 8.60 -24.96 -18.12
CA GLN A 38 7.58 -24.90 -17.07
C GLN A 38 7.48 -26.22 -16.28
N GLY A 39 7.54 -27.37 -16.96
CA GLY A 39 7.54 -28.68 -16.32
C GLY A 39 8.75 -28.92 -15.42
N ILE A 40 9.94 -28.47 -15.83
CA ILE A 40 11.15 -28.54 -15.01
C ILE A 40 11.00 -27.66 -13.76
N GLY A 41 10.48 -26.44 -13.89
CA GLY A 41 10.21 -25.56 -12.76
C GLY A 41 9.30 -26.20 -11.72
N ILE A 42 8.17 -26.77 -12.16
CA ILE A 42 7.23 -27.49 -11.28
C ILE A 42 7.90 -28.70 -10.61
N THR A 43 8.74 -29.45 -11.35
CA THR A 43 9.42 -30.62 -10.80
C THR A 43 10.45 -30.23 -9.74
N LEU A 44 11.21 -29.16 -9.97
CA LEU A 44 12.16 -28.63 -9.00
C LEU A 44 11.48 -28.09 -7.75
N ASP A 45 10.31 -27.46 -7.88
CA ASP A 45 9.51 -26.99 -6.75
C ASP A 45 8.94 -28.14 -5.88
N LEU A 46 8.80 -29.33 -6.47
CA LEU A 46 8.31 -30.53 -5.79
C LEU A 46 9.43 -31.40 -5.19
N GLU A 47 10.69 -31.19 -5.57
CA GLU A 47 11.80 -31.86 -4.92
C GLU A 47 12.07 -31.23 -3.55
N ASP A 48 11.85 -32.02 -2.49
CA ASP A 48 12.26 -31.66 -1.14
C ASP A 48 13.78 -31.44 -1.12
N ILE A 49 14.21 -30.18 -1.05
CA ILE A 49 15.61 -29.84 -0.82
C ILE A 49 16.01 -30.47 0.52
N PRO A 50 16.92 -31.46 0.54
CA PRO A 50 17.24 -32.16 1.76
C PRO A 50 17.83 -31.16 2.75
N MET A 51 17.13 -30.98 3.88
CA MET A 51 17.66 -30.14 4.95
C MET A 51 19.03 -30.67 5.36
N PRO A 52 20.05 -29.81 5.45
CA PRO A 52 21.38 -30.25 5.84
C PRO A 52 21.29 -30.90 7.23
N SER A 53 21.74 -32.15 7.32
CA SER A 53 21.67 -32.99 8.54
C SER A 53 22.49 -32.42 9.71
N ARG A 54 23.26 -31.36 9.47
CA ARG A 54 23.88 -30.51 10.47
C ARG A 54 23.65 -29.05 10.10
N SER A 55 23.28 -28.26 11.11
CA SER A 55 23.29 -26.81 11.04
C SER A 55 24.63 -26.32 10.47
N LEU A 56 24.60 -25.68 9.30
CA LEU A 56 25.74 -24.94 8.76
C LEU A 56 26.04 -23.67 9.59
N LEU A 57 25.11 -23.29 10.49
CA LEU A 57 25.36 -22.25 11.46
C LEU A 57 26.24 -22.82 12.58
N PRO A 58 27.41 -22.23 12.83
CA PRO A 58 28.22 -22.55 14.00
C PRO A 58 27.40 -22.35 15.28
N ALA A 59 27.79 -23.02 16.36
CA ALA A 59 27.05 -22.93 17.61
C ALA A 59 26.88 -21.46 18.03
N ARG A 60 25.74 -21.10 18.62
CA ARG A 60 25.46 -19.72 19.06
C ARG A 60 26.60 -19.11 19.89
N ALA A 61 27.29 -19.93 20.68
CA ALA A 61 28.48 -19.53 21.44
C ALA A 61 29.66 -19.08 20.54
N GLU A 62 29.89 -19.74 19.41
CA GLU A 62 30.92 -19.39 18.44
C GLU A 62 30.58 -18.10 17.68
N ILE A 63 29.29 -17.91 17.33
CA ILE A 63 28.80 -16.67 16.72
C ILE A 63 29.00 -15.49 17.68
N VAL A 64 28.57 -15.63 18.94
CA VAL A 64 28.74 -14.59 19.97
C VAL A 64 30.22 -14.29 20.21
N LYS A 65 31.08 -15.31 20.23
CA LYS A 65 32.53 -15.15 20.38
C LYS A 65 33.14 -14.39 19.19
N ALA A 66 32.74 -14.71 17.96
CA ALA A 66 33.21 -14.03 16.75
C ALA A 66 32.75 -12.57 16.68
N VAL A 67 31.49 -12.29 17.01
CA VAL A 67 30.92 -10.93 17.06
C VAL A 67 31.64 -10.08 18.12
N ASN A 68 31.85 -10.63 19.32
CA ASN A 68 32.58 -9.93 20.37
C ASN A 68 34.04 -9.66 19.99
N ALA A 69 34.72 -10.62 19.36
CA ALA A 69 36.08 -10.44 18.87
C ALA A 69 36.16 -9.34 17.78
N HIS A 70 35.14 -9.23 16.92
CA HIS A 70 35.09 -8.20 15.88
C HIS A 70 34.74 -6.81 16.45
N ARG A 71 33.84 -6.73 17.44
CA ARG A 71 33.47 -5.48 18.13
C ARG A 71 34.69 -4.82 18.80
N TRP A 72 35.53 -5.64 19.44
CA TRP A 72 36.79 -5.18 20.06
C TRP A 72 37.81 -4.65 19.04
N ARG A 73 37.90 -5.27 17.85
CA ARG A 73 38.78 -4.77 16.77
C ARG A 73 38.32 -3.44 16.17
N ARG A 74 37.01 -3.15 16.18
CA ARG A 74 36.48 -1.86 15.72
C ARG A 74 36.84 -0.75 16.70
N LEU A 75 36.64 -0.98 17.99
CA LEU A 75 36.99 -0.02 19.06
C LEU A 75 38.49 0.33 19.05
N SER A 76 39.39 -0.63 18.83
CA SER A 76 40.83 -0.34 18.79
C SER A 76 41.22 0.57 17.61
N ARG A 77 40.55 0.45 16.45
CA ARG A 77 40.82 1.29 15.27
C ARG A 77 40.38 2.75 15.47
N TYR A 78 39.26 2.98 16.15
CA TYR A 78 38.77 4.34 16.43
C TYR A 78 39.62 5.05 17.48
N VAL A 79 40.13 4.32 18.49
CA VAL A 79 41.06 4.91 19.48
C VAL A 79 42.37 5.35 18.82
N THR A 80 42.92 4.56 17.89
CA THR A 80 44.14 4.96 17.16
C THR A 80 43.92 6.11 16.19
N ALA A 81 42.76 6.18 15.52
CA ALA A 81 42.44 7.28 14.61
C ALA A 81 42.18 8.60 15.37
N GLY A 82 41.50 8.54 16.52
CA GLY A 82 41.28 9.71 17.38
C GLY A 82 42.59 10.27 17.94
N LEU A 83 43.53 9.41 18.32
CA LEU A 83 44.84 9.83 18.81
C LEU A 83 45.70 10.47 17.71
N ALA A 84 45.65 9.92 16.48
CA ALA A 84 46.33 10.51 15.33
C ALA A 84 45.76 11.88 14.94
N ALA A 85 44.43 12.05 14.96
CA ALA A 85 43.78 13.33 14.68
C ALA A 85 44.12 14.40 15.74
N ALA A 86 44.19 14.02 17.01
CA ALA A 86 44.62 14.92 18.09
C ALA A 86 46.08 15.37 17.93
N CYS A 87 46.98 14.47 17.51
CA CYS A 87 48.38 14.81 17.21
C CYS A 87 48.52 15.75 16.01
N VAL A 88 47.71 15.58 14.97
CA VAL A 88 47.71 16.48 13.79
C VAL A 88 47.21 17.87 14.16
N LEU A 89 46.17 17.99 14.98
CA LEU A 89 45.64 19.28 15.43
C LEU A 89 46.62 20.06 16.33
N LEU A 90 47.45 19.38 17.14
CA LEU A 90 48.47 20.06 17.94
C LEU A 90 49.59 20.67 17.07
N VAL A 91 49.95 20.04 15.95
CA VAL A 91 50.98 20.56 15.03
C VAL A 91 50.50 21.81 14.29
N PHE A 92 49.22 21.93 13.98
CA PHE A 92 48.66 23.12 13.29
C PHE A 92 48.57 24.37 14.17
N THR A 93 48.60 24.24 15.50
CA THR A 93 48.53 25.40 16.42
C THR A 93 49.87 26.07 16.71
N GLN A 94 51.00 25.52 16.25
CA GLN A 94 52.34 26.06 16.55
C GLN A 94 53.08 26.67 15.34
N VAL A 95 52.44 26.80 14.17
CA VAL A 95 53.07 27.44 13.00
C VAL A 95 52.28 28.67 12.57
N PRO A 96 52.70 29.90 12.96
CA PRO A 96 52.15 31.12 12.39
C PRO A 96 52.74 31.31 10.99
N GLY A 97 51.88 31.44 9.96
CA GLY A 97 52.28 32.07 8.70
C GLY A 97 51.98 31.36 7.37
N PHE A 98 51.03 30.42 7.29
CA PHE A 98 50.66 29.79 6.01
C PHE A 98 49.20 30.03 5.63
N LEU A 99 48.88 31.27 5.23
CA LEU A 99 47.75 31.55 4.35
C LEU A 99 48.15 32.66 3.36
N SER A 100 48.50 32.26 2.14
CA SER A 100 48.58 33.14 0.97
C SER A 100 48.49 32.30 -0.30
N SER A 101 47.36 32.34 -1.00
CA SER A 101 47.27 32.95 -2.33
C SER A 101 45.88 32.76 -2.95
N LYS A 102 45.41 33.85 -3.59
CA LYS A 102 44.30 33.95 -4.54
C LYS A 102 44.51 33.09 -5.80
N GLY A 103 43.43 32.89 -6.56
CA GLY A 103 43.51 32.64 -8.00
C GLY A 103 42.17 32.25 -8.63
N ASP A 104 41.59 33.18 -9.37
CA ASP A 104 40.32 33.14 -10.08
C ASP A 104 40.29 32.22 -11.34
N ASP A 105 39.08 32.12 -11.88
CA ASP A 105 38.71 32.11 -13.31
C ASP A 105 38.41 30.78 -14.07
N ALA A 106 37.13 30.69 -14.44
CA ALA A 106 36.64 30.76 -15.83
C ALA A 106 36.31 29.50 -16.66
N LEU A 107 35.05 29.54 -17.12
CA LEU A 107 34.53 29.31 -18.49
C LEU A 107 34.08 27.91 -18.96
N ARG A 108 32.87 27.97 -19.57
CA ARG A 108 32.40 27.33 -20.83
C ARG A 108 32.07 25.83 -20.81
N ASN A 109 31.13 25.31 -21.61
CA ASN A 109 30.01 25.79 -22.44
C ASN A 109 29.32 24.54 -23.03
N GLN A 110 28.01 24.63 -23.31
CA GLN A 110 27.32 24.04 -24.50
C GLN A 110 27.23 22.49 -24.62
N THR A 111 26.21 21.83 -25.18
CA THR A 111 25.23 22.19 -26.22
C THR A 111 24.15 21.09 -26.36
N ALA A 112 22.96 21.51 -26.81
CA ALA A 112 22.11 20.92 -27.88
C ALA A 112 21.61 19.46 -27.75
N SER A 113 20.29 19.23 -27.58
CA SER A 113 19.25 19.05 -28.63
C SER A 113 19.34 17.67 -29.32
N THR A 114 18.27 16.95 -29.68
CA THR A 114 17.12 17.36 -30.50
C THR A 114 16.11 16.19 -30.59
N SER A 115 14.81 16.51 -30.74
CA SER A 115 13.75 15.89 -31.62
C SER A 115 13.70 14.37 -31.83
N GLY A 116 12.56 13.69 -32.01
CA GLY A 116 11.19 14.05 -32.38
C GLY A 116 10.41 12.72 -32.50
N GLU A 117 9.16 12.63 -32.07
CA GLU A 117 7.96 12.90 -32.88
C GLU A 117 7.39 11.67 -33.62
N GLN A 118 6.34 11.08 -33.02
CA GLN A 118 5.07 10.62 -33.64
C GLN A 118 5.11 9.52 -34.74
N ALA A 119 4.11 8.65 -34.98
CA ALA A 119 2.69 8.60 -34.67
C ALA A 119 2.14 7.18 -35.00
N LYS A 120 0.86 6.98 -34.63
CA LYS A 120 -0.21 6.22 -35.33
C LYS A 120 -0.44 4.73 -35.02
N ASN A 121 -1.54 4.54 -34.27
CA ASN A 121 -2.55 3.47 -34.31
C ASN A 121 -3.21 3.38 -35.72
N PRO A 122 -3.91 2.29 -36.11
CA PRO A 122 -5.27 2.03 -35.57
C PRO A 122 -5.75 0.55 -35.50
N ASP A 123 -6.63 0.33 -34.51
CA ASP A 123 -7.94 -0.35 -34.46
C ASP A 123 -8.36 -1.60 -35.29
N GLN A 124 -9.25 -2.36 -34.59
CA GLN A 124 -10.41 -3.17 -35.01
C GLN A 124 -10.20 -4.70 -35.09
N ALA A 125 -11.15 -5.60 -34.78
CA ALA A 125 -12.37 -5.66 -33.94
C ALA A 125 -13.01 -7.07 -34.19
N ILE A 126 -13.98 -7.48 -33.34
CA ILE A 126 -15.17 -8.35 -33.60
C ILE A 126 -15.17 -9.86 -33.21
N ALA A 127 -16.21 -10.20 -32.42
CA ALA A 127 -17.07 -11.42 -32.30
C ALA A 127 -16.45 -12.77 -31.88
N SER A 128 -16.88 -13.49 -30.83
CA SER A 128 -18.20 -13.99 -30.36
C SER A 128 -18.66 -15.32 -30.98
N GLU A 129 -18.85 -16.34 -30.14
CA GLU A 129 -19.90 -17.42 -30.10
C GLU A 129 -19.39 -18.59 -29.22
N ARG A 130 -19.89 -18.83 -27.99
CA ARG A 130 -21.09 -19.58 -27.53
C ARG A 130 -21.09 -21.09 -27.85
N LEU A 131 -20.97 -21.92 -26.79
CA LEU A 131 -22.00 -22.84 -26.21
C LEU A 131 -21.82 -24.28 -26.74
N ASP A 132 -21.97 -25.40 -26.02
CA ASP A 132 -22.64 -25.80 -24.77
C ASP A 132 -21.95 -27.08 -24.24
N ASP A 133 -22.02 -27.38 -22.93
CA ASP A 133 -22.65 -28.66 -22.50
C ASP A 133 -23.04 -28.70 -21.01
N LEU A 134 -24.06 -29.51 -20.75
CA LEU A 134 -25.03 -29.50 -19.65
C LEU A 134 -24.62 -30.32 -18.41
N GLY A 135 -25.23 -30.03 -17.25
CA GLY A 135 -25.23 -30.98 -16.14
C GLY A 135 -25.87 -30.56 -14.82
N ASN A 136 -27.17 -30.86 -14.68
CA ASN A 136 -27.89 -31.22 -13.44
C ASN A 136 -28.52 -30.10 -12.55
N ARG A 137 -29.83 -29.92 -12.77
CA ARG A 137 -30.82 -29.26 -11.89
C ARG A 137 -31.58 -30.34 -11.12
N ASN A 138 -31.87 -30.11 -9.83
CA ASN A 138 -33.20 -30.36 -9.22
C ASN A 138 -33.34 -30.00 -7.72
N ASP A 139 -32.50 -29.11 -7.16
CA ASP A 139 -32.71 -28.57 -5.79
C ASP A 139 -32.59 -27.04 -5.69
N LEU A 140 -32.58 -26.37 -6.85
CA LEU A 140 -32.27 -24.95 -6.99
C LEU A 140 -33.50 -24.07 -7.26
N THR A 141 -34.70 -24.62 -7.46
CA THR A 141 -35.86 -23.85 -7.92
C THR A 141 -36.48 -22.98 -6.82
N ALA A 142 -36.56 -23.46 -5.58
CA ALA A 142 -37.15 -22.67 -4.48
C ALA A 142 -36.22 -21.56 -3.95
N ILE A 143 -34.90 -21.80 -3.95
CA ILE A 143 -33.90 -20.77 -3.62
C ILE A 143 -33.73 -19.78 -4.78
N ASN A 144 -33.88 -20.24 -6.03
CA ASN A 144 -33.83 -19.35 -7.17
C ASN A 144 -35.08 -18.50 -7.32
N GLU A 145 -36.26 -18.86 -6.85
CA GLU A 145 -37.43 -17.97 -6.96
C GLU A 145 -37.28 -16.72 -6.06
N GLN A 146 -36.78 -16.86 -4.82
CA GLN A 146 -36.43 -15.71 -3.98
C GLN A 146 -35.20 -14.93 -4.45
N LYS A 147 -34.22 -15.61 -5.08
CA LYS A 147 -33.04 -14.94 -5.68
C LYS A 147 -33.37 -14.27 -7.03
N LYS A 148 -34.43 -14.72 -7.73
CA LYS A 148 -34.87 -14.23 -9.03
C LYS A 148 -35.90 -13.10 -8.91
N GLU A 149 -36.61 -12.98 -7.79
CA GLU A 149 -37.41 -11.79 -7.47
C GLU A 149 -36.57 -10.56 -7.07
N LEU A 150 -35.31 -10.75 -6.64
CA LEU A 150 -34.36 -9.64 -6.44
C LEU A 150 -33.38 -9.44 -7.61
N ALA A 151 -33.27 -10.41 -8.53
CA ALA A 151 -32.39 -10.35 -9.71
C ALA A 151 -33.12 -9.97 -11.01
N SER A 152 -34.35 -9.45 -10.92
CA SER A 152 -35.05 -8.81 -12.05
C SER A 152 -35.00 -7.28 -12.01
N THR A 153 -33.99 -6.70 -11.37
CA THR A 153 -33.72 -5.26 -11.43
C THR A 153 -32.97 -4.96 -12.71
N SER A 154 -33.65 -4.29 -13.64
CA SER A 154 -33.10 -3.41 -14.69
C SER A 154 -31.58 -3.49 -14.88
N SER A 155 -31.12 -4.02 -16.02
CA SER A 155 -29.72 -3.90 -16.46
C SER A 155 -29.31 -2.45 -16.77
N THR A 156 -30.22 -1.49 -16.56
CA THR A 156 -30.02 -0.07 -16.78
C THR A 156 -29.85 0.62 -15.44
N ILE A 157 -28.74 1.35 -15.32
CA ILE A 157 -28.42 2.25 -14.21
C ILE A 157 -29.56 3.24 -13.95
N ASP A 158 -29.83 3.59 -12.69
CA ASP A 158 -30.89 4.53 -12.34
C ASP A 158 -30.71 5.87 -13.10
N PRO A 159 -31.75 6.37 -13.80
CA PRO A 159 -31.69 7.65 -14.51
C PRO A 159 -31.28 8.84 -13.65
N GLN A 160 -31.60 8.85 -12.35
CA GLN A 160 -31.17 9.89 -11.42
C GLN A 160 -29.65 9.87 -11.22
N ILE A 161 -29.03 8.70 -11.19
CA ILE A 161 -27.58 8.55 -11.13
C ILE A 161 -26.95 9.10 -12.40
N VAL A 162 -27.49 8.74 -13.57
CA VAL A 162 -27.02 9.26 -14.87
C VAL A 162 -27.12 10.77 -14.92
N ASN A 163 -28.24 11.32 -14.46
CA ASN A 163 -28.47 12.77 -14.43
C ASN A 163 -27.51 13.49 -13.46
N LEU A 164 -27.28 12.93 -12.27
CA LEU A 164 -26.31 13.46 -11.30
C LEU A 164 -24.92 13.52 -11.92
N LEU A 165 -24.45 12.41 -12.50
CA LEU A 165 -23.14 12.32 -13.12
C LEU A 165 -23.02 13.31 -14.30
N GLY A 166 -24.03 13.37 -15.16
CA GLY A 166 -24.09 14.29 -16.29
C GLY A 166 -24.05 15.77 -15.88
N THR A 167 -24.67 16.13 -14.76
CA THR A 167 -24.62 17.49 -14.18
C THR A 167 -23.18 17.95 -13.92
N TYR A 168 -22.30 17.00 -13.59
CA TYR A 168 -20.89 17.26 -13.32
C TYR A 168 -19.95 16.89 -14.49
N GLY A 169 -20.51 16.58 -15.67
CA GLY A 169 -19.76 16.28 -16.88
C GLY A 169 -19.15 14.88 -16.92
N TRP A 170 -19.78 13.91 -16.25
CA TRP A 170 -19.36 12.51 -16.25
C TRP A 170 -20.36 11.64 -17.01
N THR A 171 -19.86 10.79 -17.89
CA THR A 171 -20.66 9.89 -18.71
C THR A 171 -20.34 8.44 -18.35
N PRO A 172 -21.33 7.66 -17.86
CA PRO A 172 -21.16 6.22 -17.71
C PRO A 172 -20.72 5.54 -19.02
N THR A 173 -19.85 4.54 -18.95
CA THR A 173 -19.40 3.79 -20.14
C THR A 173 -20.53 2.99 -20.81
N GLY A 174 -21.56 2.61 -20.04
CA GLY A 174 -22.69 1.79 -20.49
C GLY A 174 -23.23 0.92 -19.36
N ASP A 175 -23.71 -0.28 -19.69
CA ASP A 175 -24.46 -1.15 -18.77
C ASP A 175 -23.61 -1.91 -17.74
N SER A 176 -22.28 -1.82 -17.81
CA SER A 176 -21.40 -2.45 -16.83
C SER A 176 -21.25 -1.53 -15.60
N PHE A 177 -21.94 -1.84 -14.52
CA PHE A 177 -21.70 -1.24 -13.20
C PHE A 177 -21.76 -2.31 -12.12
N GLN A 178 -21.11 -2.05 -10.99
CA GLN A 178 -21.24 -2.92 -9.81
C GLN A 178 -22.23 -2.30 -8.84
N MET A 179 -23.05 -3.14 -8.23
CA MET A 179 -24.00 -2.75 -7.20
C MET A 179 -23.75 -3.56 -5.94
N GLN A 180 -23.79 -2.90 -4.79
CA GLN A 180 -23.69 -3.57 -3.50
C GLN A 180 -24.54 -2.86 -2.45
N THR A 181 -25.22 -3.63 -1.62
CA THR A 181 -25.89 -3.10 -0.43
C THR A 181 -24.87 -2.89 0.68
N VAL A 182 -24.85 -1.70 1.27
CA VAL A 182 -23.94 -1.35 2.37
C VAL A 182 -24.71 -0.73 3.52
N THR A 183 -24.37 -1.12 4.75
CA THR A 183 -24.86 -0.43 5.95
C THR A 183 -23.85 0.62 6.35
N LEU A 184 -24.30 1.87 6.42
CA LEU A 184 -23.50 2.99 6.91
C LEU A 184 -23.31 2.84 8.42
N PRO A 185 -22.11 3.09 8.96
CA PRO A 185 -21.90 2.98 10.40
C PRO A 185 -22.72 4.04 11.16
N ASP A 186 -23.12 3.71 12.38
CA ASP A 186 -23.88 4.60 13.27
C ASP A 186 -23.12 5.89 13.61
N SER A 187 -21.81 5.88 13.45
CA SER A 187 -20.94 7.03 13.62
C SER A 187 -19.81 7.02 12.59
N PHE A 188 -19.47 8.21 12.10
CA PHE A 188 -18.29 8.44 11.25
C PHE A 188 -17.06 8.81 12.09
N ILE A 189 -17.16 8.73 13.41
CA ILE A 189 -16.01 8.86 14.32
C ILE A 189 -15.40 7.48 14.52
N ASP A 190 -14.14 7.37 14.18
CA ASP A 190 -13.41 6.12 14.34
C ASP A 190 -13.10 5.81 15.82
N GLN A 191 -13.06 4.52 16.15
CA GLN A 191 -12.71 4.05 17.50
C GLN A 191 -11.29 3.49 17.52
N PRO A 192 -10.48 3.80 18.55
CA PRO A 192 -9.13 3.25 18.65
C PRO A 192 -9.12 1.72 18.59
N GLY A 193 -8.31 1.17 17.67
CA GLY A 193 -8.16 -0.29 17.49
C GLY A 193 -9.27 -0.97 16.69
N ALA A 194 -10.40 -0.30 16.47
CA ALA A 194 -11.43 -0.77 15.54
C ALA A 194 -10.96 -0.59 14.10
N TYR A 195 -11.52 -1.39 13.19
CA TYR A 195 -11.30 -1.17 11.77
C TYR A 195 -11.83 0.23 11.37
N PRO A 196 -11.05 1.06 10.66
CA PRO A 196 -11.28 2.50 10.47
C PRO A 196 -12.42 2.82 9.48
N LEU A 197 -13.57 2.16 9.62
CA LEU A 197 -14.69 2.30 8.72
C LEU A 197 -15.37 3.66 8.85
N GLY A 198 -15.52 4.18 10.09
CA GLY A 198 -16.07 5.51 10.32
C GLY A 198 -15.26 6.59 9.60
N LEU A 199 -13.93 6.47 9.66
CA LEU A 199 -13.00 7.38 8.98
C LEU A 199 -13.08 7.30 7.45
N TYR A 200 -13.28 6.11 6.88
CA TYR A 200 -13.56 5.95 5.44
C TYR A 200 -14.76 6.81 5.05
N TRP A 201 -15.88 6.66 5.76
CA TRP A 201 -17.10 7.39 5.46
C TRP A 201 -17.00 8.89 5.75
N ALA A 202 -16.30 9.29 6.81
CA ALA A 202 -16.01 10.71 7.09
C ALA A 202 -15.26 11.37 5.93
N LYS A 203 -14.21 10.70 5.42
CA LYS A 203 -13.43 11.19 4.26
C LYS A 203 -14.31 11.28 3.02
N HIS A 204 -15.08 10.25 2.69
CA HIS A 204 -15.90 10.28 1.46
C HIS A 204 -17.10 11.22 1.55
N ASN A 205 -17.63 11.45 2.75
CA ASN A 205 -18.67 12.46 2.97
C ASN A 205 -18.15 13.88 2.68
N LEU A 206 -16.85 14.15 2.81
CA LEU A 206 -16.26 15.43 2.39
C LEU A 206 -16.46 15.66 0.89
N TYR A 207 -16.24 14.64 0.06
CA TYR A 207 -16.45 14.71 -1.39
C TYR A 207 -17.93 14.85 -1.75
N ALA A 208 -18.82 14.12 -1.05
CA ALA A 208 -20.27 14.23 -1.23
C ALA A 208 -20.79 15.64 -0.89
N LYS A 209 -20.31 16.24 0.20
CA LYS A 209 -20.69 17.60 0.62
C LYS A 209 -20.31 18.67 -0.39
N ASP A 210 -19.22 18.48 -1.13
CA ASP A 210 -18.85 19.41 -2.20
C ASP A 210 -19.96 19.53 -3.27
N ILE A 211 -20.65 18.43 -3.57
CA ILE A 211 -21.71 18.39 -4.59
C ILE A 211 -23.11 18.59 -4.00
N GLY A 212 -23.21 19.03 -2.75
CA GLY A 212 -24.47 19.33 -2.07
C GLY A 212 -25.17 18.11 -1.46
N LEU A 213 -24.53 16.94 -1.45
CA LEU A 213 -25.04 15.72 -0.82
C LEU A 213 -24.45 15.54 0.59
N ASP A 214 -25.07 14.74 1.46
CA ASP A 214 -24.59 14.55 2.83
C ASP A 214 -24.92 13.14 3.35
N VAL A 215 -23.94 12.25 3.25
CA VAL A 215 -24.04 10.85 3.66
C VAL A 215 -24.24 10.73 5.19
N SER A 216 -23.77 11.72 5.96
CA SER A 216 -23.89 11.64 7.43
C SER A 216 -25.32 11.72 7.96
N ARG A 217 -26.28 12.12 7.13
CA ARG A 217 -27.72 12.11 7.47
C ARG A 217 -28.33 10.72 7.48
N HIS A 218 -27.61 9.74 6.95
CA HIS A 218 -28.06 8.36 6.77
C HIS A 218 -27.22 7.37 7.61
N GLN A 219 -26.59 7.84 8.69
CA GLN A 219 -25.84 6.97 9.61
C GLN A 219 -26.74 5.87 10.18
N GLY A 220 -26.22 4.63 10.22
CA GLY A 220 -26.98 3.45 10.64
C GLY A 220 -27.94 2.90 9.58
N GLU A 221 -28.16 3.60 8.47
CA GLU A 221 -29.05 3.14 7.40
C GLU A 221 -28.34 2.20 6.41
N THR A 222 -29.14 1.34 5.78
CA THR A 222 -28.71 0.51 4.66
C THR A 222 -29.05 1.20 3.33
N VAL A 223 -28.05 1.30 2.47
CA VAL A 223 -28.10 2.03 1.19
C VAL A 223 -27.53 1.15 0.07
N VAL A 224 -27.79 1.53 -1.18
CA VAL A 224 -27.21 0.86 -2.35
C VAL A 224 -26.04 1.68 -2.87
N ALA A 225 -24.86 1.07 -2.99
CA ALA A 225 -23.69 1.68 -3.58
C ALA A 225 -23.49 1.16 -5.00
N TYR A 226 -23.37 2.09 -5.94
CA TYR A 226 -23.08 1.83 -7.34
C TYR A 226 -21.64 2.25 -7.65
N THR A 227 -20.85 1.36 -8.25
CA THR A 227 -19.55 1.69 -8.84
C THR A 227 -19.69 1.70 -10.35
N VAL A 228 -19.60 2.90 -10.93
CA VAL A 228 -19.94 3.19 -12.33
C VAL A 228 -18.67 3.59 -13.07
N PRO A 229 -18.18 2.78 -14.03
CA PRO A 229 -17.07 3.17 -14.89
C PRO A 229 -17.46 4.37 -15.77
N LEU A 230 -16.54 5.32 -15.93
CA LEU A 230 -16.76 6.56 -16.67
C LEU A 230 -15.96 6.56 -17.98
N LYS A 231 -16.51 7.22 -19.01
CA LYS A 231 -15.82 7.42 -20.29
C LYS A 231 -14.66 8.40 -20.14
N GLU A 232 -14.86 9.43 -19.32
CA GLU A 232 -13.85 10.44 -19.04
C GLU A 232 -12.85 9.92 -18.00
N MET A 233 -11.59 10.27 -18.19
CA MET A 233 -10.58 10.10 -17.16
C MET A 233 -10.53 11.37 -16.32
N TRP A 234 -10.50 11.20 -14.99
CA TRP A 234 -10.04 12.27 -14.13
C TRP A 234 -8.53 12.45 -14.31
N ASP A 235 -8.19 13.58 -14.93
CA ASP A 235 -6.82 14.03 -15.16
C ASP A 235 -6.20 14.56 -13.86
N ASP A 236 -5.35 13.74 -13.28
CA ASP A 236 -4.48 13.99 -12.14
C ASP A 236 -3.00 13.74 -12.52
N GLY A 237 -2.70 13.65 -13.81
CA GLY A 237 -1.40 13.24 -14.34
C GLY A 237 -1.15 11.72 -14.38
N LEU A 238 -2.08 10.89 -13.89
CA LEU A 238 -2.01 9.43 -13.99
C LEU A 238 -2.95 8.90 -15.08
N LYS A 239 -2.51 7.94 -15.87
CA LYS A 239 -3.37 7.26 -16.87
C LYS A 239 -4.01 6.03 -16.26
N MET A 240 -5.05 6.21 -15.44
CA MET A 240 -5.85 5.10 -14.93
C MET A 240 -7.34 5.37 -15.14
N ASN A 241 -8.11 4.30 -15.28
CA ASN A 241 -9.57 4.39 -15.42
C ASN A 241 -10.20 5.02 -14.18
N THR A 242 -11.21 5.85 -14.42
CA THR A 242 -11.96 6.54 -13.37
C THR A 242 -13.33 5.88 -13.21
N THR A 243 -13.74 5.66 -11.98
CA THR A 243 -15.10 5.25 -11.64
C THR A 243 -15.76 6.33 -10.80
N ALA A 244 -17.08 6.45 -10.89
CA ALA A 244 -17.88 7.13 -9.89
C ALA A 244 -18.42 6.10 -8.89
N VAL A 245 -18.39 6.44 -7.62
CA VAL A 245 -19.20 5.76 -6.61
C VAL A 245 -20.41 6.64 -6.32
N VAL A 246 -21.61 6.07 -6.36
CA VAL A 246 -22.86 6.75 -6.04
C VAL A 246 -23.63 5.93 -5.02
N LEU A 247 -24.00 6.56 -3.91
CA LEU A 247 -24.87 5.98 -2.89
C LEU A 247 -26.29 6.43 -3.15
N GLU A 248 -27.22 5.49 -3.09
CA GLU A 248 -28.63 5.70 -3.32
C GLU A 248 -29.45 5.16 -2.14
N LYS A 249 -30.46 5.93 -1.77
CA LYS A 249 -31.48 5.53 -0.82
C LYS A 249 -32.86 5.86 -1.39
N ASP A 250 -33.70 4.84 -1.48
CA ASP A 250 -35.10 4.95 -1.95
C ASP A 250 -35.20 5.69 -3.30
N GLY A 251 -34.34 5.33 -4.26
CA GLY A 251 -34.28 5.92 -5.60
C GLY A 251 -33.66 7.31 -5.68
N ASN A 252 -33.06 7.83 -4.61
CA ASN A 252 -32.43 9.15 -4.59
C ASN A 252 -30.93 9.06 -4.27
N PRO A 253 -30.05 9.71 -5.05
CA PRO A 253 -28.63 9.82 -4.72
C PRO A 253 -28.41 10.61 -3.41
N ILE A 254 -27.74 10.00 -2.45
CA ILE A 254 -27.43 10.60 -1.13
C ILE A 254 -25.94 10.91 -0.94
N GLY A 255 -25.08 10.42 -1.83
CA GLY A 255 -23.66 10.71 -1.85
C GLY A 255 -23.01 10.27 -3.15
N ALA A 256 -21.99 10.98 -3.62
CA ALA A 256 -21.20 10.54 -4.76
C ALA A 256 -19.78 11.11 -4.76
N TRP A 257 -18.84 10.35 -5.32
CA TRP A 257 -17.43 10.74 -5.48
C TRP A 257 -16.78 9.99 -6.64
N LEU A 258 -15.64 10.48 -7.09
CA LEU A 258 -14.75 9.81 -8.05
C LEU A 258 -13.76 8.93 -7.31
N GLN A 259 -13.43 7.79 -7.91
CA GLN A 259 -12.40 6.88 -7.44
C GLN A 259 -11.48 6.46 -8.59
N LYS A 260 -10.20 6.23 -8.25
CA LYS A 260 -9.15 5.80 -9.17
C LYS A 260 -8.15 4.93 -8.41
N GLY A 261 -7.66 3.84 -9.01
CA GLY A 261 -6.64 2.98 -8.40
C GLY A 261 -6.91 2.58 -6.94
N THR A 262 -5.85 2.44 -6.15
CA THR A 262 -5.90 2.01 -4.74
C THR A 262 -5.98 3.22 -3.80
N GLY A 263 -7.19 3.75 -3.62
CA GLY A 263 -7.52 4.70 -2.53
C GLY A 263 -7.49 6.18 -2.87
N MET A 264 -7.33 6.46 -4.14
CA MET A 264 -7.39 7.78 -4.72
C MET A 264 -8.87 8.17 -4.91
N ALA A 265 -9.34 9.26 -4.26
CA ALA A 265 -10.70 9.81 -4.43
C ALA A 265 -10.76 11.36 -4.58
N ALA A 266 -11.85 11.87 -5.16
CA ALA A 266 -12.23 13.30 -5.23
C ALA A 266 -13.74 13.47 -5.34
N SER A 267 -14.24 14.71 -5.19
CA SER A 267 -15.61 15.05 -5.57
C SER A 267 -15.84 14.94 -7.09
N LEU A 268 -17.11 14.92 -7.50
CA LEU A 268 -17.45 15.00 -8.93
C LEU A 268 -17.02 16.32 -9.58
N LYS A 269 -16.65 17.35 -8.79
CA LYS A 269 -16.03 18.59 -9.28
C LYS A 269 -14.50 18.50 -9.41
N LYS A 270 -13.93 17.29 -9.30
CA LYS A 270 -12.48 17.01 -9.39
C LYS A 270 -11.67 17.66 -8.27
N ARG A 271 -12.30 17.98 -7.14
CA ARG A 271 -11.61 18.53 -5.95
C ARG A 271 -11.20 17.40 -5.04
N ASP A 272 -9.90 17.30 -4.77
CA ASP A 272 -9.35 16.24 -3.93
C ASP A 272 -9.51 16.56 -2.42
N PHE A 273 -8.92 15.73 -1.55
CA PHE A 273 -8.98 16.01 -0.11
C PHE A 273 -8.31 17.34 0.24
N THR A 274 -7.15 17.66 -0.35
CA THR A 274 -6.40 18.89 -0.10
C THR A 274 -7.26 20.12 -0.38
N ASP A 275 -7.94 20.09 -1.53
CA ASP A 275 -8.82 21.16 -1.98
C ASP A 275 -10.01 21.36 -1.05
N LEU A 276 -10.54 20.28 -0.46
CA LEU A 276 -11.77 20.33 0.33
C LEU A 276 -11.51 20.51 1.82
N ALA A 277 -10.55 19.79 2.39
CA ALA A 277 -10.22 19.82 3.80
C ALA A 277 -9.55 21.14 4.20
N LYS A 278 -8.83 21.78 3.27
CA LYS A 278 -8.06 23.02 3.53
C LYS A 278 -7.11 22.90 4.74
N ALA A 279 -6.68 21.68 5.04
CA ALA A 279 -5.82 21.31 6.16
C ALA A 279 -4.97 20.10 5.76
N SER A 280 -3.92 19.82 6.54
CA SER A 280 -3.22 18.53 6.44
C SER A 280 -4.14 17.40 6.92
N TRP A 281 -3.86 16.15 6.52
CA TRP A 281 -4.58 14.97 7.06
C TRP A 281 -4.65 14.99 8.59
N GLY A 282 -3.49 15.15 9.23
CA GLY A 282 -3.37 15.16 10.69
C GLY A 282 -4.20 16.26 11.35
N ASP A 283 -4.15 17.47 10.81
CA ASP A 283 -4.94 18.60 11.34
C ASP A 283 -6.44 18.40 11.11
N TRP A 284 -6.82 17.89 9.93
CA TRP A 284 -8.21 17.61 9.61
C TRP A 284 -8.82 16.57 10.56
N LEU A 285 -8.07 15.52 10.92
CA LEU A 285 -8.50 14.52 11.88
C LEU A 285 -8.84 15.15 13.24
N VAL A 286 -7.98 16.05 13.73
CA VAL A 286 -8.21 16.75 15.00
C VAL A 286 -9.41 17.69 14.90
N GLN A 287 -9.47 18.50 13.85
CA GLN A 287 -10.53 19.49 13.63
C GLN A 287 -11.92 18.85 13.50
N ASN A 288 -12.00 17.65 12.93
CA ASN A 288 -13.25 16.92 12.71
C ASN A 288 -13.53 15.87 13.81
N GLY A 289 -12.78 15.91 14.93
CA GLY A 289 -13.01 15.03 16.07
C GLY A 289 -12.74 13.55 15.81
N GLN A 290 -11.98 13.22 14.77
CA GLN A 290 -11.59 11.83 14.44
C GLN A 290 -10.52 11.31 15.40
N VAL A 291 -9.72 12.22 15.98
CA VAL A 291 -8.69 11.91 16.96
C VAL A 291 -8.69 12.97 18.06
N ASN A 292 -8.33 12.58 19.27
CA ASN A 292 -8.17 13.48 20.40
C ASN A 292 -6.89 13.13 21.16
N TYR A 293 -5.89 14.01 21.08
CA TYR A 293 -4.60 13.79 21.74
C TYR A 293 -4.59 14.26 23.20
N LYS A 294 -5.70 14.82 23.71
CA LYS A 294 -5.84 15.30 25.09
C LYS A 294 -6.65 14.35 25.98
N GLN A 295 -7.46 13.48 25.38
CA GLN A 295 -8.30 12.51 26.08
C GLN A 295 -8.35 11.17 25.34
N GLY A 296 -8.66 10.09 26.05
CA GLY A 296 -8.76 8.75 25.45
C GLY A 296 -7.40 8.08 25.25
N PRO A 297 -7.34 6.98 24.46
CA PRO A 297 -6.15 6.15 24.32
C PRO A 297 -4.93 6.91 23.78
N ASP A 298 -5.12 7.80 22.80
CA ASP A 298 -3.99 8.55 22.22
C ASP A 298 -3.32 9.50 23.22
N ALA A 299 -4.08 10.07 24.16
CA ALA A 299 -3.53 10.94 25.19
C ALA A 299 -2.55 10.22 26.11
N GLN A 300 -2.75 8.91 26.34
CA GLN A 300 -1.84 8.09 27.16
C GLN A 300 -0.49 7.86 26.45
N MET A 301 -0.45 8.01 25.13
CA MET A 301 0.72 7.72 24.29
C MET A 301 1.52 8.97 23.89
N VAL A 302 1.04 10.18 24.17
CA VAL A 302 1.71 11.43 23.74
C VAL A 302 3.14 11.53 24.26
N GLY A 303 3.40 11.00 25.46
CA GLY A 303 4.73 10.96 26.07
C GLY A 303 5.58 9.75 25.72
N TRP A 304 5.07 8.80 24.94
CA TRP A 304 5.81 7.58 24.61
C TRP A 304 6.90 7.86 23.57
N THR A 305 8.03 7.17 23.71
CA THR A 305 9.06 7.13 22.67
C THR A 305 8.63 6.18 21.54
N PRO A 306 9.20 6.30 20.33
CA PRO A 306 8.95 5.34 19.26
C PRO A 306 9.19 3.89 19.67
N GLU A 307 10.25 3.62 20.44
CA GLU A 307 10.59 2.30 20.94
C GLU A 307 9.51 1.74 21.87
N GLN A 308 8.95 2.57 22.75
CA GLN A 308 7.86 2.16 23.62
C GLN A 308 6.61 1.77 22.81
N VAL A 309 6.31 2.50 21.73
CA VAL A 309 5.22 2.16 20.80
C VAL A 309 5.47 0.81 20.12
N ILE A 310 6.68 0.59 19.59
CA ILE A 310 7.05 -0.68 18.92
C ILE A 310 7.00 -1.86 19.90
N LEU A 311 7.54 -1.70 21.10
CA LEU A 311 7.50 -2.74 22.13
C LEU A 311 6.05 -3.05 22.53
N LYS A 312 5.21 -2.02 22.71
CA LYS A 312 3.80 -2.21 23.05
C LYS A 312 3.03 -2.91 21.93
N TYR A 313 3.36 -2.64 20.67
CA TYR A 313 2.76 -3.31 19.52
C TYR A 313 3.01 -4.83 19.54
N TYR A 314 4.25 -5.26 19.75
CA TYR A 314 4.56 -6.68 19.84
C TYR A 314 4.03 -7.33 21.13
N GLU A 315 4.01 -6.61 22.25
CA GLU A 315 3.36 -7.08 23.50
C GLU A 315 1.86 -7.32 23.29
N ALA A 316 1.18 -6.42 22.58
CA ALA A 316 -0.23 -6.53 22.25
C ALA A 316 -0.51 -7.75 21.35
N ILE A 317 0.34 -8.00 20.35
CA ILE A 317 0.26 -9.20 19.51
C ILE A 317 0.43 -10.47 20.35
N GLN A 318 1.48 -10.52 21.19
CA GLN A 318 1.78 -11.68 22.03
C GLN A 318 0.66 -12.00 23.02
N SER A 319 -0.07 -10.98 23.48
CA SER A 319 -1.24 -11.10 24.37
C SER A 319 -2.57 -11.26 23.62
N SER A 320 -2.55 -11.34 22.28
CA SER A 320 -3.75 -11.36 21.42
C SER A 320 -4.66 -10.14 21.58
N ASP A 321 -4.16 -9.03 22.12
CA ASP A 321 -4.84 -7.73 22.17
C ASP A 321 -4.64 -6.97 20.86
N TYR A 322 -5.24 -7.49 19.78
CA TYR A 322 -5.08 -6.92 18.45
C TYR A 322 -5.68 -5.52 18.32
N ALA A 323 -6.69 -5.19 19.11
CA ALA A 323 -7.26 -3.84 19.15
C ALA A 323 -6.19 -2.83 19.58
N THR A 324 -5.43 -3.11 20.65
CA THR A 324 -4.29 -2.27 21.03
C THR A 324 -3.23 -2.22 19.93
N ALA A 325 -2.88 -3.35 19.30
CA ALA A 325 -1.90 -3.37 18.21
C ALA A 325 -2.32 -2.44 17.05
N TYR A 326 -3.58 -2.51 16.61
CA TYR A 326 -4.10 -1.64 15.54
C TYR A 326 -4.25 -0.18 15.97
N ALA A 327 -4.54 0.07 17.25
CA ALA A 327 -4.59 1.43 17.78
C ALA A 327 -3.23 2.15 17.70
N LEU A 328 -2.12 1.40 17.62
CA LEU A 328 -0.76 1.96 17.48
C LEU A 328 -0.40 2.33 16.04
N TYR A 329 -1.22 1.96 15.05
CA TYR A 329 -1.06 2.41 13.66
C TYR A 329 -1.49 3.87 13.51
N SER A 330 -0.81 4.61 12.64
CA SER A 330 -1.20 5.97 12.26
C SER A 330 -2.51 5.94 11.47
N LYS A 331 -3.30 7.02 11.47
CA LYS A 331 -4.53 7.04 10.67
C LYS A 331 -4.24 7.01 9.18
N GLY A 332 -3.12 7.59 8.76
CA GLY A 332 -2.57 7.40 7.41
C GLY A 332 -2.40 5.92 7.05
N TYR A 333 -1.70 5.14 7.88
CA TYR A 333 -1.48 3.72 7.60
C TYR A 333 -2.77 2.91 7.65
N GLN A 334 -3.62 3.18 8.63
CA GLN A 334 -4.94 2.54 8.75
C GLN A 334 -5.79 2.73 7.47
N SER A 335 -5.69 3.89 6.81
CA SER A 335 -6.43 4.17 5.57
C SER A 335 -6.04 3.27 4.38
N THR A 336 -4.81 2.73 4.39
CA THR A 336 -4.34 1.84 3.32
C THR A 336 -5.11 0.52 3.29
N PHE A 337 -5.63 0.08 4.45
CA PHE A 337 -6.37 -1.16 4.59
C PHE A 337 -7.78 -1.11 3.99
N TRP A 338 -8.31 0.07 3.64
CA TRP A 338 -9.62 0.18 2.97
C TRP A 338 -9.66 -0.49 1.60
N HIS A 339 -8.50 -0.61 0.94
CA HIS A 339 -8.39 -1.06 -0.44
C HIS A 339 -7.61 -2.38 -0.57
N MET A 340 -7.18 -2.97 0.54
CA MET A 340 -6.47 -4.25 0.53
C MET A 340 -7.45 -5.41 0.43
N ASN A 341 -7.21 -6.32 -0.53
CA ASN A 341 -7.94 -7.58 -0.67
C ASN A 341 -9.48 -7.43 -0.66
N ASN A 342 -10.00 -6.30 -1.15
CA ASN A 342 -11.44 -6.00 -1.15
C ASN A 342 -12.19 -6.64 -2.33
N GLY A 343 -11.47 -7.18 -3.33
CA GLY A 343 -12.08 -7.78 -4.52
C GLY A 343 -12.99 -6.79 -5.24
N GLU A 344 -14.24 -7.17 -5.45
CA GLU A 344 -15.28 -6.32 -6.06
C GLU A 344 -16.06 -5.46 -5.05
N LYS A 345 -15.70 -5.49 -3.76
CA LYS A 345 -16.36 -4.69 -2.71
C LYS A 345 -15.87 -3.25 -2.73
N LEU A 346 -16.72 -2.33 -2.28
CA LEU A 346 -16.40 -0.89 -2.21
C LEU A 346 -15.15 -0.62 -1.35
N TYR A 347 -15.04 -1.34 -0.24
CA TYR A 347 -13.94 -1.28 0.70
C TYR A 347 -13.78 -2.63 1.41
N ALA A 348 -12.61 -2.88 1.98
CA ALA A 348 -12.37 -4.06 2.81
C ALA A 348 -13.14 -3.94 4.14
N GLN A 349 -13.77 -5.03 4.58
CA GLN A 349 -14.66 -5.01 5.76
C GLN A 349 -13.94 -5.34 7.08
N SER A 350 -12.66 -5.65 7.01
CA SER A 350 -11.83 -5.98 8.17
C SER A 350 -10.39 -5.65 7.88
N TRP A 351 -9.56 -5.69 8.92
CA TRP A 351 -8.12 -5.76 8.77
C TRP A 351 -7.76 -6.92 7.83
N ASP A 352 -6.68 -6.73 7.04
CA ASP A 352 -6.14 -7.79 6.20
C ASP A 352 -5.78 -9.01 7.07
N LYS A 353 -5.67 -10.20 6.48
CA LYS A 353 -5.22 -11.42 7.17
C LYS A 353 -3.92 -11.97 6.58
N GLY A 354 -3.24 -11.19 5.74
CA GLY A 354 -1.97 -11.55 5.13
C GLY A 354 -0.80 -11.68 6.11
N GLY A 355 0.37 -12.04 5.56
CA GLY A 355 1.57 -12.48 6.28
C GLY A 355 1.88 -11.82 7.63
N ASN A 356 2.32 -10.56 7.60
CA ASN A 356 2.75 -9.80 8.78
C ASN A 356 1.60 -9.23 9.63
N ASN A 357 0.37 -9.65 9.38
CA ASN A 357 -0.76 -9.12 10.14
C ASN A 357 -0.70 -9.56 11.62
N PRO A 358 -0.99 -8.67 12.59
CA PRO A 358 -1.11 -9.01 14.00
C PRO A 358 -1.87 -10.31 14.29
N GLN A 359 -2.99 -10.53 13.58
CA GLN A 359 -3.85 -11.69 13.78
C GLN A 359 -3.28 -13.00 13.22
N ASN A 360 -2.32 -12.95 12.28
CA ASN A 360 -1.66 -14.15 11.75
C ASN A 360 -0.48 -14.60 12.63
N ILE A 361 -0.05 -13.80 13.60
CA ILE A 361 1.05 -14.14 14.50
C ILE A 361 0.51 -14.93 15.72
N SER A 362 1.08 -16.09 15.99
CA SER A 362 0.75 -16.94 17.15
C SER A 362 1.71 -16.73 18.32
N PHE A 363 2.95 -16.35 18.03
CA PHE A 363 3.97 -16.02 19.02
C PHE A 363 4.87 -14.93 18.48
N VAL A 364 5.26 -13.98 19.32
CA VAL A 364 6.29 -13.00 19.01
C VAL A 364 7.05 -12.55 20.25
N GLN A 365 8.36 -12.43 20.10
CA GLN A 365 9.24 -11.85 21.12
C GLN A 365 10.27 -10.94 20.46
N VAL A 366 10.34 -9.69 20.92
CA VAL A 366 11.38 -8.76 20.49
C VAL A 366 12.72 -9.18 21.07
N ILE A 367 13.71 -9.37 20.19
CA ILE A 367 15.09 -9.74 20.52
C ILE A 367 15.97 -8.49 20.56
N ASP A 368 15.83 -7.63 19.56
CA ASP A 368 16.64 -6.43 19.38
C ASP A 368 15.82 -5.34 18.70
N LEU A 369 16.10 -4.09 19.04
CA LEU A 369 15.46 -2.92 18.49
C LEU A 369 16.47 -1.79 18.39
N GLN A 370 16.68 -1.28 17.18
CA GLN A 370 17.63 -0.21 16.93
C GLN A 370 17.03 0.81 15.96
N GLU A 371 17.23 2.08 16.26
CA GLU A 371 16.99 3.15 15.29
C GLU A 371 17.97 2.99 14.11
N THR A 372 17.48 3.24 12.91
CA THR A 372 18.25 3.17 11.68
C THR A 372 18.14 4.49 10.94
N GLU A 373 19.19 4.86 10.20
CA GLU A 373 19.12 6.04 9.33
C GLU A 373 17.98 5.84 8.32
N VAL A 374 17.07 6.81 8.27
CA VAL A 374 16.10 6.92 7.19
C VAL A 374 16.90 7.09 5.91
N SER A 375 16.84 6.11 5.01
CA SER A 375 17.50 6.30 3.73
C SER A 375 16.79 7.47 3.05
N ASN A 376 17.52 8.50 2.63
CA ASN A 376 16.96 9.66 1.89
C ASN A 376 16.34 9.26 0.52
N LYS A 377 16.06 7.96 0.28
CA LYS A 377 15.61 7.40 -0.99
C LYS A 377 14.18 6.90 -0.99
N SER A 378 13.54 6.66 0.14
CA SER A 378 12.11 6.39 0.13
C SER A 378 11.39 7.56 0.76
N LEU A 379 11.04 8.49 -0.12
CA LEU A 379 9.79 9.16 0.08
C LEU A 379 8.73 8.02 0.21
N PRO A 380 7.86 8.01 1.23
CA PRO A 380 6.83 6.98 1.38
C PRO A 380 6.11 6.79 0.03
N ALA A 381 5.47 5.64 -0.23
CA ALA A 381 4.73 5.40 -1.49
C ALA A 381 3.74 6.55 -1.87
N GLU A 382 3.45 7.42 -0.91
CA GLU A 382 2.82 8.73 -0.98
C GLU A 382 3.57 9.84 -1.76
N SER A 383 4.78 9.56 -2.25
CA SER A 383 5.70 10.48 -2.91
C SER A 383 5.42 10.76 -4.38
N TYR A 384 4.50 9.98 -4.94
CA TYR A 384 3.78 10.44 -6.11
C TYR A 384 3.04 11.73 -5.75
N LYS A 385 3.12 12.76 -6.60
CA LYS A 385 2.06 13.77 -6.71
C LYS A 385 0.73 13.01 -6.81
N GLY A 386 0.02 12.82 -5.69
CA GLY A 386 -1.08 11.86 -5.66
C GLY A 386 -1.41 11.19 -4.32
N SER A 387 -0.64 11.36 -3.23
CA SER A 387 -1.19 11.07 -1.89
C SER A 387 -2.26 12.13 -1.57
N ARG A 388 -3.49 11.82 -1.98
CA ARG A 388 -4.69 12.67 -1.88
C ARG A 388 -5.18 12.82 -0.45
N LEU A 389 -4.29 12.81 0.55
CA LEU A 389 -4.59 13.13 1.94
C LEU A 389 -3.82 14.39 2.42
N ASN A 390 -2.94 14.98 1.59
CA ASN A 390 -2.15 16.16 1.98
C ASN A 390 -1.42 15.97 3.32
N ARG A 391 -0.64 14.89 3.43
CA ARG A 391 0.06 14.58 4.67
C ARG A 391 1.21 15.54 4.88
N GLN A 392 1.26 16.14 6.07
CA GLN A 392 2.36 16.98 6.52
C GLN A 392 2.80 16.46 7.88
N LEU A 393 3.75 15.52 7.86
CA LEU A 393 4.23 14.85 9.06
C LEU A 393 5.11 15.79 9.87
N ALA A 394 4.95 15.77 11.20
CA ALA A 394 5.76 16.57 12.12
C ALA A 394 7.05 15.86 12.54
N GLY A 395 7.16 14.56 12.27
CA GLY A 395 8.34 13.76 12.55
C GLY A 395 8.23 12.38 11.93
N GLU A 396 9.36 11.84 11.51
CA GLU A 396 9.50 10.52 10.89
C GLU A 396 10.81 9.89 11.37
N LEU A 397 10.76 8.60 11.72
CA LEU A 397 11.90 7.79 12.14
C LEU A 397 11.75 6.38 11.59
N GLN A 398 12.87 5.65 11.45
CA GLN A 398 12.85 4.24 11.04
C GLN A 398 13.61 3.39 12.05
N PHE A 399 13.04 2.25 12.39
CA PHE A 399 13.65 1.26 13.28
C PHE A 399 13.82 -0.07 12.57
N GLN A 400 14.90 -0.78 12.87
CA GLN A 400 15.01 -2.20 12.62
C GLN A 400 14.69 -2.95 13.91
N VAL A 401 13.75 -3.88 13.84
CA VAL A 401 13.38 -4.77 14.94
C VAL A 401 13.67 -6.21 14.56
N THR A 402 14.39 -6.91 15.43
CA THR A 402 14.60 -8.35 15.30
C THR A 402 13.65 -9.06 16.26
N VAL A 403 12.85 -9.99 15.74
CA VAL A 403 11.87 -10.74 16.53
C VAL A 403 12.03 -12.24 16.33
N SER A 404 11.78 -13.02 17.39
CA SER A 404 11.43 -14.43 17.26
C SER A 404 9.93 -14.49 17.03
N VAL A 405 9.47 -15.07 15.92
CA VAL A 405 8.05 -15.08 15.54
C VAL A 405 7.61 -16.47 15.10
N GLN A 406 6.34 -16.81 15.38
CA GLN A 406 5.65 -17.95 14.79
C GLN A 406 4.33 -17.46 14.17
N TYR A 407 4.00 -18.01 13.00
CA TYR A 407 2.77 -17.69 12.28
C TYR A 407 1.74 -18.81 12.40
N LYS A 408 0.46 -18.42 12.40
CA LYS A 408 -0.68 -19.34 12.31
C LYS A 408 -0.78 -19.93 10.91
N THR A 409 -0.43 -19.16 9.89
CA THR A 409 -0.41 -19.58 8.48
C THR A 409 0.82 -19.00 7.80
N GLN A 410 1.60 -19.86 7.14
CA GLN A 410 2.80 -19.48 6.39
C GLN A 410 2.36 -18.87 5.05
N LEU A 411 2.47 -17.55 4.91
CA LEU A 411 2.09 -16.78 3.71
C LEU A 411 3.32 -16.09 3.10
N GLY A 412 4.41 -16.84 2.98
CA GLY A 412 5.71 -16.38 2.47
C GLY A 412 6.73 -15.98 3.54
N GLN A 413 6.28 -15.68 4.76
CA GLN A 413 7.16 -15.49 5.92
C GLN A 413 7.37 -16.83 6.62
N GLN A 414 8.61 -17.06 7.10
CA GLN A 414 8.98 -18.27 7.84
C GLN A 414 9.01 -18.02 9.35
N ASP A 415 8.66 -19.04 10.13
CA ASP A 415 8.90 -19.04 11.57
C ASP A 415 10.39 -18.88 11.91
N GLY A 416 10.68 -18.32 13.09
CA GLY A 416 12.04 -18.18 13.60
C GLY A 416 12.43 -16.73 13.84
N ILE A 417 13.72 -16.42 13.66
CA ILE A 417 14.27 -15.09 13.89
C ILE A 417 14.19 -14.28 12.61
N ASN A 418 13.34 -13.26 12.61
CA ASN A 418 13.13 -12.35 11.48
C ASN A 418 13.52 -10.92 11.86
N ALA A 419 14.03 -10.18 10.88
CA ALA A 419 14.25 -8.74 10.99
C ALA A 419 13.17 -8.01 10.19
N PHE A 420 12.53 -7.03 10.81
CA PHE A 420 11.58 -6.12 10.18
C PHE A 420 12.07 -4.69 10.31
N PHE A 421 11.64 -3.86 9.36
CA PHE A 421 11.78 -2.42 9.42
C PHE A 421 10.43 -1.81 9.73
N ILE A 422 10.40 -0.85 10.64
CA ILE A 422 9.20 -0.15 11.09
C ILE A 422 9.40 1.34 10.88
N GLY A 423 8.52 1.95 10.09
CA GLY A 423 8.40 3.39 9.97
C GLY A 423 7.53 3.95 11.09
N MET A 424 8.02 4.99 11.75
CA MET A 424 7.35 5.67 12.85
C MET A 424 7.09 7.13 12.47
N VAL A 425 5.89 7.63 12.74
CA VAL A 425 5.52 9.01 12.38
C VAL A 425 4.82 9.75 13.51
N LYS A 426 4.89 11.09 13.43
CA LYS A 426 3.97 12.00 14.10
C LYS A 426 3.09 12.69 13.06
N GLU A 427 1.79 12.41 13.07
CA GLU A 427 0.84 13.00 12.11
C GLU A 427 0.64 14.51 12.32
N THR A 428 0.86 15.00 13.55
CA THR A 428 0.95 16.43 13.89
C THR A 428 1.97 16.61 15.03
N SER A 429 2.36 17.85 15.34
CA SER A 429 3.30 18.12 16.45
C SER A 429 2.79 17.67 17.83
N GLN A 430 1.46 17.58 17.99
CA GLN A 430 0.79 17.16 19.23
C GLN A 430 0.43 15.67 19.23
N ALA A 431 0.57 14.98 18.10
CA ALA A 431 0.24 13.57 17.99
C ALA A 431 1.28 12.71 18.75
N PRO A 432 0.85 11.58 19.36
CA PRO A 432 1.78 10.54 19.77
C PRO A 432 2.53 9.95 18.57
N TRP A 433 3.65 9.28 18.83
CA TRP A 433 4.27 8.43 17.81
C TRP A 433 3.36 7.28 17.42
N LYS A 434 3.31 6.95 16.13
CA LYS A 434 2.51 5.86 15.58
C LYS A 434 3.30 5.08 14.53
N ILE A 435 2.93 3.82 14.33
CA ILE A 435 3.47 2.96 13.27
C ILE A 435 2.83 3.35 11.93
N GLU A 436 3.66 3.65 10.95
CA GLU A 436 3.25 4.05 9.59
C GLU A 436 3.35 2.90 8.58
N TRP A 437 4.29 1.98 8.78
CA TRP A 437 4.45 0.80 7.95
C TRP A 437 5.36 -0.20 8.65
N ILE A 438 5.23 -1.48 8.27
CA ILE A 438 6.08 -2.58 8.71
C ILE A 438 6.44 -3.40 7.47
N ASP A 439 7.74 -3.65 7.25
CA ASP A 439 8.22 -4.33 6.04
C ASP A 439 9.46 -5.19 6.32
N GLY A 440 9.81 -6.10 5.40
CA GLY A 440 11.01 -6.93 5.48
C GLY A 440 12.30 -6.22 5.03
N SER A 441 12.17 -5.07 4.36
CA SER A 441 13.28 -4.25 3.87
C SER A 441 13.14 -2.79 4.32
N PRO A 442 14.25 -2.05 4.51
CA PRO A 442 14.19 -0.63 4.82
C PRO A 442 13.57 0.13 3.65
N ARG A 443 12.99 1.29 3.95
CA ARG A 443 12.52 2.22 2.94
C ARG A 443 13.62 3.24 2.63
#